data_AF-A0A4Y2UTN4-F1
#
_entry.id   AF-A0A4Y2UTN4-F1
#
_cell.length_a   1.000
_cell.length_b   1.000
_cell.length_c   1.000
_cell.angle_alpha   90.00
_cell.angle_beta   90.00
_cell.angle_gamma   90.00
#
_symmetry.space_group_name_H-M   'P 1'
#
loop_
_entity.id
_entity.type
_entity.pdbx_description
1 polymer ?
#
loop_
_entity_poly.entity_id
_entity_poly.type
_entity_poly.pdbx_seq_one_letter_code
_entity_poly.pdbx_strand_id
1 'polypeptide(L)'
;MSIQQVLKGFPECLQADICLHLNRNLLNTCPAFKGASPGCLRALSMKFKTTHAPPGDTLVHRGDVLTSLYFISRGTIEIMKDDAIMAILGEKSFFMIKIVYKHSFDATLNFTNI
;
A
#
# COMPACT_ATOMS: atom_id res chain seq x y z
N MET A 1 -3.14 -19.68 -3.33
CA MET A 1 -3.75 -19.54 -1.99
C MET A 1 -3.32 -18.21 -1.41
N SER A 2 -4.24 -17.34 -1.00
CA SER A 2 -3.85 -16.03 -0.47
C SER A 2 -3.37 -16.15 0.98
N ILE A 3 -2.47 -15.26 1.43
CA ILE A 3 -1.99 -15.21 2.83
C ILE A 3 -3.18 -15.14 3.82
N GLN A 4 -4.25 -14.46 3.42
CA GLN A 4 -5.49 -14.31 4.19
C GLN A 4 -6.23 -15.64 4.40
N GLN A 5 -6.15 -16.58 3.46
CA GLN A 5 -6.74 -17.91 3.62
C GLN A 5 -5.93 -18.77 4.59
N VAL A 6 -4.60 -18.63 4.57
CA VAL A 6 -3.70 -19.35 5.48
C VAL A 6 -3.88 -18.85 6.92
N LEU A 7 -4.01 -17.53 7.10
CA LEU A 7 -4.19 -16.91 8.43
C LEU A 7 -5.46 -17.38 9.15
N LYS A 8 -6.55 -17.67 8.41
CA LYS A 8 -7.80 -18.18 8.99
C LYS A 8 -7.66 -19.54 9.68
N GLY A 9 -6.57 -20.28 9.46
CA GLY A 9 -6.27 -21.52 10.16
C GLY A 9 -5.68 -21.33 11.57
N PHE A 10 -5.34 -20.10 11.95
CA PHE A 10 -4.68 -19.80 13.23
C PHE A 10 -5.60 -18.99 14.18
N PRO A 11 -5.36 -19.03 15.51
CA PRO A 11 -6.03 -18.14 16.46
C PRO A 11 -5.78 -16.65 16.17
N GLU A 12 -6.74 -15.78 16.51
CA GLU A 12 -6.66 -14.33 16.20
C GLU A 12 -5.39 -13.65 16.73
N CYS A 13 -4.95 -14.02 17.94
CA CYS A 13 -3.71 -13.50 18.52
C CYS A 13 -2.50 -13.83 17.63
N LEU A 14 -2.42 -15.06 17.11
CA LEU A 14 -1.32 -15.48 16.26
C LEU A 14 -1.40 -14.85 14.87
N GLN A 15 -2.61 -14.67 14.33
CA GLN A 15 -2.80 -13.95 13.07
C GLN A 15 -2.27 -12.52 13.17
N ALA A 16 -2.55 -11.83 14.27
CA ALA A 16 -2.09 -10.46 14.52
C ALA A 16 -0.57 -10.37 14.62
N ASP A 17 0.07 -11.35 15.26
CA ASP A 17 1.53 -11.37 15.40
C ASP A 17 2.21 -11.67 14.07
N ILE A 18 1.65 -12.58 13.26
CA ILE A 18 2.12 -12.85 11.89
C ILE A 18 1.96 -11.60 11.01
N CYS A 19 0.78 -10.96 11.03
CA CYS A 19 0.54 -9.74 10.24
C CYS A 19 1.48 -8.61 10.66
N LEU A 20 1.72 -8.45 11.96
CA LEU A 20 2.67 -7.47 12.47
C LEU A 20 4.09 -7.77 11.95
N HIS A 21 4.52 -9.03 11.98
CA HIS A 21 5.84 -9.44 11.49
C HIS A 21 6.02 -9.25 9.98
N LEU A 22 4.99 -9.56 9.18
CA LEU A 22 5.01 -9.39 7.72
C LEU A 22 5.10 -7.92 7.32
N ASN A 23 4.37 -7.05 8.02
CA ASN A 23 4.32 -5.62 7.73
C ASN A 23 5.39 -4.81 8.49
N ARG A 24 6.28 -5.46 9.27
CA ARG A 24 7.21 -4.79 10.19
C ARG A 24 8.10 -3.75 9.51
N ASN A 25 8.56 -4.03 8.29
CA ASN A 25 9.45 -3.12 7.58
C ASN A 25 8.71 -1.83 7.22
N LEU A 26 7.49 -1.95 6.69
CA LEU A 26 6.64 -0.80 6.39
C LEU A 26 6.31 -0.01 7.67
N LEU A 27 5.85 -0.71 8.71
CA LEU A 27 5.42 -0.09 9.96
C LEU A 27 6.57 0.62 10.70
N ASN A 28 7.80 0.10 10.63
CA ASN A 28 8.94 0.69 11.31
C ASN A 28 9.65 1.79 10.49
N THR A 29 9.61 1.72 9.16
CA THR A 29 10.34 2.66 8.29
C THR A 29 9.49 3.82 7.81
N CYS A 30 8.16 3.67 7.76
CA CYS A 30 7.28 4.72 7.26
C CYS A 30 7.08 5.82 8.31
N PRO A 31 7.40 7.10 8.00
CA PRO A 31 7.22 8.20 8.92
C PRO A 31 5.77 8.39 9.40
N ALA A 32 4.78 7.95 8.63
CA ALA A 32 3.37 8.05 8.97
C ALA A 32 2.99 7.24 10.23
N PHE A 33 3.77 6.22 10.59
CA PHE A 33 3.53 5.38 11.77
C PHE A 33 4.47 5.74 12.94
N LYS A 34 5.29 6.78 12.80
CA LYS A 34 6.21 7.21 13.86
C LYS A 34 5.42 7.61 15.10
N GLY A 35 5.72 6.98 16.22
CA GLY A 35 5.06 7.23 17.51
C GLY A 35 3.72 6.51 17.71
N ALA A 36 3.28 5.68 16.76
CA ALA A 36 2.12 4.82 16.97
C ALA A 36 2.39 3.78 18.06
N SER A 37 1.40 3.53 18.92
CA SER A 37 1.53 2.53 19.98
C SER A 37 1.62 1.10 19.41
N PRO A 38 2.21 0.13 20.15
CA PRO A 38 2.25 -1.26 19.70
C PRO A 38 0.86 -1.83 19.37
N GLY A 39 -0.16 -1.47 20.16
CA GLY A 39 -1.55 -1.87 19.91
C GLY A 39 -2.11 -1.27 18.61
N CYS A 40 -1.78 -0.01 18.30
CA CYS A 40 -2.17 0.63 17.04
C CYS A 40 -1.50 -0.04 15.84
N LEU A 41 -0.18 -0.28 15.91
CA LEU A 41 0.57 -0.97 14.85
C LEU A 41 0.04 -2.39 14.59
N ARG A 42 -0.32 -3.12 15.66
CA ARG A 42 -0.95 -4.44 15.56
C ARG A 42 -2.33 -4.37 14.93
N ALA A 43 -3.16 -3.38 15.28
CA ALA A 43 -4.46 -3.20 14.66
C ALA A 43 -4.34 -2.83 13.17
N LEU A 44 -3.39 -1.97 12.82
CA LEU A 44 -3.10 -1.58 11.43
C LEU A 44 -2.56 -2.75 10.61
N SER A 45 -1.67 -3.57 11.19
CA SER A 45 -1.07 -4.72 10.49
C SER A 45 -2.13 -5.69 9.97
N MET A 46 -3.20 -5.89 10.73
CA MET A 46 -4.35 -6.73 10.37
C MET A 46 -5.21 -6.17 9.23
N LYS A 47 -5.09 -4.87 8.91
CA LYS A 47 -5.86 -4.23 7.84
C LYS A 47 -5.10 -4.16 6.51
N PHE A 48 -3.78 -4.35 6.52
CA PHE A 48 -2.99 -4.35 5.29
C PHE A 48 -3.33 -5.53 4.39
N LYS A 49 -3.43 -5.24 3.09
CA LYS A 49 -3.54 -6.23 2.03
C LYS A 49 -2.37 -6.02 1.08
N THR A 50 -1.53 -7.04 0.94
CA THR A 50 -0.46 -7.04 -0.04
C THR A 50 -1.04 -7.38 -1.41
N THR A 51 -0.80 -6.50 -2.37
CA THR A 51 -1.18 -6.70 -3.78
C THR A 51 0.11 -6.75 -4.60
N HIS A 52 0.18 -7.68 -5.54
CA HIS A 52 1.28 -7.80 -6.49
C HIS A 52 0.80 -7.38 -7.87
N ALA A 53 1.62 -6.60 -8.55
CA ALA A 53 1.41 -6.22 -9.94
C ALA A 53 2.71 -6.41 -10.72
N PRO A 54 2.66 -6.96 -11.94
CA PRO A 54 3.81 -7.00 -12.84
C PRO A 54 4.17 -5.60 -13.35
N PRO A 55 5.44 -5.38 -13.76
CA PRO A 55 5.83 -4.15 -14.46
C PRO A 55 4.99 -3.93 -15.72
N GLY A 56 4.57 -2.68 -15.95
CA GLY A 56 3.69 -2.28 -17.03
C GLY A 56 2.21 -2.26 -16.66
N ASP A 57 1.81 -2.85 -15.54
CA ASP A 57 0.41 -2.82 -15.12
C ASP A 57 -0.02 -1.45 -14.61
N THR A 58 -1.19 -1.01 -15.08
CA THR A 58 -1.89 0.15 -14.55
C THR A 58 -2.64 -0.23 -13.27
N LEU A 59 -2.17 0.30 -12.15
CA LEU A 59 -2.76 0.09 -10.82
C LEU A 59 -4.03 0.92 -10.61
N VAL A 60 -4.05 2.11 -11.18
CA VAL A 60 -5.14 3.09 -11.06
C VAL A 60 -5.27 3.85 -12.36
N HIS A 61 -6.48 3.93 -12.88
CA HIS A 61 -6.80 4.73 -14.04
C HIS A 61 -7.23 6.14 -13.63
N ARG A 62 -6.92 7.12 -14.47
CA ARG A 62 -7.55 8.44 -14.37
C ARG A 62 -9.08 8.27 -14.40
N GLY A 63 -9.78 8.87 -13.45
CA GLY A 63 -11.22 8.63 -13.27
C GLY A 63 -11.55 7.86 -12.00
N ASP A 64 -10.62 7.01 -11.54
CA ASP A 64 -10.91 6.06 -10.47
C ASP A 64 -11.14 6.77 -9.13
N VAL A 65 -12.18 6.31 -8.43
CA VAL A 65 -12.44 6.72 -7.05
C VAL A 65 -11.70 5.76 -6.13
N LEU A 66 -10.63 6.28 -5.53
CA LEU A 66 -9.83 5.51 -4.61
C LEU A 66 -10.43 5.59 -3.19
N THR A 67 -10.48 4.45 -2.50
CA THR A 67 -11.06 4.34 -1.15
C THR A 67 -10.07 3.75 -0.13
N SER A 68 -8.84 3.47 -0.57
CA SER A 68 -7.81 2.82 0.22
C SER A 68 -6.49 3.60 0.15
N LEU A 69 -5.66 3.45 1.19
CA LEU A 69 -4.29 3.97 1.22
C LEU A 69 -3.34 2.91 0.68
N TYR A 70 -2.37 3.36 -0.12
CA TYR A 70 -1.38 2.48 -0.75
C TYR A 70 0.03 2.80 -0.25
N PHE A 71 0.82 1.75 -0.06
CA PHE A 71 2.21 1.85 0.37
C PHE A 71 3.08 1.00 -0.55
N ILE A 72 4.17 1.58 -1.07
CA ILE A 72 5.11 0.88 -1.94
C ILE A 72 6.11 0.15 -1.05
N SER A 73 5.94 -1.17 -0.92
CA SER A 73 6.90 -1.99 -0.19
C SER A 73 8.14 -2.33 -1.01
N ARG A 74 8.00 -2.47 -2.33
CA ARG A 74 9.06 -2.81 -3.30
C ARG A 74 8.74 -2.19 -4.65
N GLY A 75 9.78 -1.85 -5.41
CA GLY A 75 9.64 -1.35 -6.76
C GLY A 75 9.34 0.14 -6.89
N THR A 76 8.93 0.53 -8.09
CA THR A 76 8.61 1.92 -8.47
C THR A 76 7.24 2.05 -9.12
N ILE A 77 6.59 3.20 -8.91
CA ILE A 77 5.33 3.59 -9.55
C ILE A 77 5.55 4.90 -10.29
N GLU A 78 5.13 4.95 -11.54
CA GLU A 78 5.03 6.17 -12.34
C GLU A 78 3.65 6.79 -12.20
N ILE A 79 3.61 8.10 -11.95
CA ILE A 79 2.39 8.90 -12.00
C ILE A 79 2.35 9.60 -13.35
N MET A 80 1.36 9.26 -14.18
CA MET A 80 1.20 9.84 -15.52
C MET A 80 -0.03 10.73 -15.59
N LYS A 81 0.08 11.83 -16.34
CA LYS A 81 -1.06 12.69 -16.70
C LYS A 81 -0.86 13.20 -18.13
N ASP A 82 -1.91 13.10 -18.95
CA ASP A 82 -1.92 13.53 -20.35
C ASP A 82 -0.69 12.99 -21.13
N ASP A 83 -0.44 11.68 -20.98
CA ASP A 83 0.68 10.92 -21.57
C ASP A 83 2.09 11.38 -21.17
N ALA A 84 2.21 12.22 -20.14
CA ALA A 84 3.49 12.65 -19.56
C ALA A 84 3.71 12.06 -18.16
N ILE A 85 4.95 11.64 -17.87
CA ILE A 85 5.36 11.21 -16.53
C ILE A 85 5.54 12.45 -15.64
N MET A 86 4.69 12.57 -14.62
CA MET A 86 4.70 13.69 -13.67
C MET A 86 5.63 13.43 -12.49
N ALA A 87 5.73 12.16 -12.06
CA ALA A 87 6.57 11.76 -10.94
C ALA A 87 6.86 10.25 -10.98
N ILE A 88 7.96 9.86 -10.33
CA ILE A 88 8.31 8.46 -10.04
C ILE A 88 8.43 8.32 -8.52
N LEU A 89 7.69 7.37 -7.97
CA LEU A 89 7.72 7.03 -6.55
C LEU A 89 8.38 5.67 -6.37
N GLY A 90 9.37 5.57 -5.49
CA GLY A 90 10.11 4.33 -5.24
C GLY A 90 9.88 3.74 -3.86
N GLU A 91 10.66 2.74 -3.51
CA GLU A 91 10.69 2.18 -2.16
C GLU A 91 10.87 3.29 -1.11
N LYS A 92 10.13 3.20 0.00
CA LYS A 92 10.06 4.22 1.08
C LYS A 92 9.39 5.54 0.69
N SER A 93 8.93 5.69 -0.56
CA SER A 93 7.97 6.72 -0.91
C SER A 93 6.58 6.24 -0.50
N PHE A 94 5.95 6.96 0.43
CA PHE A 94 4.53 6.76 0.73
C PHE A 94 3.76 7.72 -0.17
N PHE A 95 2.90 7.18 -1.04
CA PHE A 95 1.85 7.99 -1.62
C PHE A 95 0.67 7.93 -0.68
N MET A 96 0.65 8.83 0.30
CA MET A 96 -0.64 9.29 0.78
C MET A 96 -1.24 10.04 -0.39
N ILE A 97 -1.99 9.32 -1.24
CA ILE A 97 -2.95 9.98 -2.10
C ILE A 97 -3.76 10.81 -1.14
N LYS A 98 -3.57 12.12 -1.23
CA LYS A 98 -4.36 13.09 -0.51
C LYS A 98 -5.74 13.00 -1.17
N ILE A 99 -6.49 11.93 -0.88
CA ILE A 99 -7.94 11.85 -1.10
C ILE A 99 -8.55 12.68 0.02
N VAL A 100 -8.20 13.96 0.01
CA VAL A 100 -8.96 14.97 0.71
C VAL A 100 -10.09 15.25 -0.27
N TYR A 101 -11.24 14.62 0.02
CA TYR A 101 -12.54 14.69 -0.67
C TYR A 101 -12.67 13.85 -1.95
N LYS A 102 -13.62 12.90 -1.92
CA LYS A 102 -14.59 12.45 -2.95
C LYS A 102 -14.41 12.88 -4.43
N HIS A 103 -13.19 13.00 -4.93
CA HIS A 103 -12.90 13.38 -6.31
C HIS A 103 -12.10 12.27 -7.00
N SER A 104 -12.42 12.08 -8.28
CA SER A 104 -11.71 11.20 -9.21
C SER A 104 -10.21 11.48 -9.17
N PHE A 105 -9.41 10.42 -9.14
CA PHE A 105 -7.97 10.52 -9.31
C PHE A 105 -7.66 11.04 -10.73
N ASP A 106 -6.99 12.18 -10.85
CA ASP A 106 -6.75 12.88 -12.14
C ASP A 106 -5.42 12.48 -12.81
N ALA A 107 -4.90 11.30 -12.47
CA ALA A 107 -3.67 10.74 -13.02
C ALA A 107 -3.82 9.22 -13.17
N THR A 108 -2.87 8.59 -13.85
CA THR A 108 -2.76 7.14 -13.98
C THR A 108 -1.53 6.67 -13.21
N LEU A 109 -1.64 5.56 -12.46
CA LEU A 109 -0.50 4.95 -11.75
C LEU A 109 -0.07 3.68 -12.45
N ASN A 110 1.18 3.62 -12.91
CA ASN A 110 1.76 2.44 -13.55
C ASN A 110 2.88 1.86 -12.69
N PHE A 111 2.86 0.56 -12.46
CA PHE A 111 3.96 -0.13 -11.77
C PHE A 111 5.10 -0.39 -12.76
N THR A 112 6.35 -0.04 -12.43
CA THR A 112 7.43 -0.02 -13.41
C THR A 112 8.64 -0.90 -13.11
N ASN A 113 8.93 -1.23 -11.85
CA ASN A 113 10.09 -2.08 -11.53
C ASN A 113 9.89 -2.84 -10.20
N ILE A 114 10.65 -3.92 -9.96
CA ILE A 114 10.67 -4.71 -8.70
C ILE A 114 11.95 -4.43 -7.92
#